data_AF-A0A9P8T7H9-F1
#
_entry.id   AF-A0A9P8T7H9-F1
#
_cell.length_a   1.000
_cell.length_b   1.000
_cell.length_c   1.000
_cell.angle_alpha   90.00
_cell.angle_beta   90.00
_cell.angle_gamma   90.00
#
_symmetry.space_group_name_H-M   'P 1'
#
loop_
_entity.id
_entity.type
_entity.pdbx_description
1 polymer ?
#
loop_
_entity_poly.entity_id
_entity_poly.type
_entity_poly.pdbx_seq_one_letter_code
_entity_poly.pdbx_strand_id
1 'polypeptide(L)'
;MDQVDLTNPESYTTQTLLLISQVMFDCLHSLSGKNFDVETVLEKLKENPLMESSDSWTPSKSEFLQLFNNLMLENQLIETPDKSLDYYKENEPLVVEICERLYKMRISELNAKVDENKKKFNELLQVVKEAST
;
A
#
# COMPACT_ATOMS: atom_id res chain seq x y z
N MET A 1 8.19 22.09 5.93
CA MET A 1 7.81 20.66 5.83
C MET A 1 6.50 20.65 5.11
N ASP A 2 6.49 20.15 3.88
CA ASP A 2 5.25 20.00 3.14
C ASP A 2 4.35 19.05 3.93
N GLN A 3 3.12 19.48 4.19
CA GLN A 3 2.14 18.70 4.91
C GLN A 3 1.76 17.52 4.00
N VAL A 4 2.11 16.30 4.42
CA VAL A 4 1.73 15.09 3.68
C VAL A 4 0.20 15.01 3.68
N ASP A 5 -0.40 15.06 2.50
CA ASP A 5 -1.84 14.84 2.36
C ASP A 5 -2.12 13.36 2.63
N LEU A 6 -2.74 13.10 3.79
CA LEU A 6 -3.03 11.75 4.27
C LEU A 6 -4.17 11.06 3.49
N THR A 7 -4.85 11.80 2.63
CA THR A 7 -5.98 11.32 1.84
C THR A 7 -5.63 11.05 0.38
N ASN A 8 -4.47 11.53 -0.08
CA ASN A 8 -4.02 11.32 -1.46
C ASN A 8 -3.16 10.04 -1.56
N PRO A 9 -3.58 9.00 -2.33
CA PRO A 9 -2.79 7.80 -2.56
C PRO A 9 -1.40 8.07 -3.15
N GLU A 10 -1.23 9.11 -3.99
CA GLU A 10 0.07 9.47 -4.57
C GLU A 10 1.11 9.91 -3.53
N SER A 11 0.67 10.30 -2.33
CA SER A 11 1.55 10.58 -1.19
C SER A 11 2.28 9.35 -0.66
N TYR A 12 1.90 8.15 -1.10
CA TYR A 12 2.34 6.88 -0.54
C TYR A 12 3.07 6.00 -1.55
N THR A 13 4.01 5.21 -1.06
CA THR A 13 4.64 4.19 -1.88
C THR A 13 3.65 3.06 -2.19
N THR A 14 3.83 2.39 -3.33
CA THR A 14 3.07 1.16 -3.67
C THR A 14 3.14 0.11 -2.56
N GLN A 15 4.26 0.01 -1.83
CA GLN A 15 4.39 -0.90 -0.68
C GLN A 15 3.45 -0.52 0.46
N THR A 16 3.32 0.77 0.78
CA THR A 16 2.43 1.27 1.82
C THR A 16 0.98 1.03 1.45
N LEU A 17 0.58 1.38 0.22
CA LEU A 17 -0.78 1.15 -0.28
C LEU A 17 -1.13 -0.34 -0.34
N LEU A 18 -0.17 -1.18 -0.74
CA LEU A 18 -0.34 -2.63 -0.74
C LEU A 18 -0.58 -3.16 0.68
N LEU A 19 0.22 -2.71 1.65
CA LEU A 19 0.05 -3.10 3.05
C LEU A 19 -1.33 -2.68 3.59
N ILE A 20 -1.77 -1.46 3.31
CA ILE A 20 -3.10 -0.97 3.68
C ILE A 20 -4.18 -1.91 3.12
N SER A 21 -4.08 -2.23 1.84
CA SER A 21 -5.05 -3.11 1.16
C SER A 21 -5.02 -4.54 1.72
N GLN A 22 -3.85 -5.07 2.05
CA GLN A 22 -3.70 -6.38 2.68
C GLN A 22 -4.31 -6.43 4.07
N VAL A 23 -4.12 -5.40 4.90
CA VAL A 23 -4.75 -5.33 6.23
C VAL A 23 -6.28 -5.21 6.08
N MET A 24 -6.77 -4.43 5.11
CA MET A 24 -8.20 -4.39 4.78
C MET A 24 -8.75 -5.78 4.44
N PHE A 25 -8.05 -6.51 3.56
CA PHE A 25 -8.40 -7.88 3.19
C PHE A 25 -8.39 -8.84 4.40
N ASP A 26 -7.35 -8.79 5.23
CA ASP A 26 -7.20 -9.64 6.42
C ASP A 26 -8.29 -9.37 7.46
N CYS A 27 -8.64 -8.10 7.68
CA CYS A 27 -9.73 -7.72 8.59
C CYS A 27 -11.08 -8.25 8.09
N LEU A 28 -11.34 -8.11 6.79
CA LEU A 28 -12.55 -8.60 6.14
C LEU A 28 -12.70 -10.12 6.27
N HIS A 29 -11.60 -10.85 6.16
CA HIS A 29 -11.55 -12.32 6.22
C HIS A 29 -11.27 -12.89 7.61
N SER A 30 -11.14 -12.06 8.64
CA SER A 30 -10.94 -12.52 10.01
C SER A 30 -12.13 -13.39 10.43
N LEU A 31 -11.85 -14.52 11.12
CA LEU A 31 -12.77 -15.64 11.44
C LEU A 31 -14.13 -15.28 12.10
N SER A 32 -14.37 -14.01 12.42
CA SER A 32 -15.64 -13.52 12.97
C SER A 32 -16.35 -12.47 12.12
N GLY A 33 -15.71 -11.82 11.12
CA GLY A 33 -16.27 -10.70 10.35
C GLY A 33 -16.76 -9.51 11.21
N LYS A 34 -16.57 -9.57 12.54
CA LYS A 34 -16.98 -8.60 13.55
C LYS A 34 -15.94 -7.48 13.72
N ASN A 35 -14.78 -7.66 13.11
CA ASN A 35 -13.59 -6.83 13.24
C ASN A 35 -13.30 -6.04 11.96
N PHE A 36 -14.27 -5.92 11.06
CA PHE A 36 -14.15 -5.11 9.86
C PHE A 36 -14.76 -3.73 10.12
N ASP A 37 -14.01 -2.95 10.88
CA ASP A 37 -14.27 -1.55 11.21
C ASP A 37 -12.96 -0.76 11.09
N VAL A 38 -13.07 0.56 10.97
CA VAL A 38 -11.92 1.42 10.67
C VAL A 38 -10.90 1.40 11.82
N GLU A 39 -11.36 1.33 13.06
CA GLU A 39 -10.54 1.28 14.26
C GLU A 39 -9.64 0.05 14.23
N THR A 40 -10.21 -1.12 14.04
CA THR A 40 -9.47 -2.38 14.00
C THR A 40 -8.44 -2.40 12.87
N VAL A 41 -8.80 -1.87 11.69
CA VAL A 41 -7.87 -1.75 10.56
C VAL A 41 -6.71 -0.81 10.90
N LEU A 42 -6.99 0.36 11.47
CA LEU A 42 -5.98 1.33 11.85
C LEU A 42 -5.05 0.81 12.95
N GLU A 43 -5.57 0.09 13.95
CA GLU A 43 -4.77 -0.55 15.00
C GLU A 43 -3.80 -1.57 14.40
N LYS A 44 -4.30 -2.47 13.54
CA LYS A 44 -3.45 -3.46 12.84
C LYS A 44 -2.39 -2.83 11.95
N LEU A 45 -2.71 -1.71 11.29
CA LEU A 45 -1.73 -0.97 10.52
C LEU A 45 -0.63 -0.37 11.41
N LYS A 46 -1.01 0.22 12.55
CA LYS A 46 -0.05 0.80 13.51
C LYS A 46 0.87 -0.24 14.14
N GLU A 47 0.36 -1.45 14.39
CA GLU A 47 1.14 -2.57 14.90
C GLU A 47 2.08 -3.19 13.84
N ASN A 48 1.93 -2.82 12.57
CA ASN A 48 2.75 -3.40 11.52
C ASN A 48 4.16 -2.76 11.51
N PRO A 49 5.25 -3.56 11.58
CA PRO A 49 6.62 -3.04 11.58
C PRO A 49 6.99 -2.20 10.34
N LEU A 50 6.30 -2.41 9.21
CA LEU A 50 6.53 -1.62 8.00
C LEU A 50 5.94 -0.20 8.08
N MET A 51 5.05 0.04 9.06
CA MET A 51 4.47 1.35 9.34
C MET A 51 5.22 2.11 10.43
N GLU A 52 6.02 1.43 11.27
CA GLU A 52 6.85 2.06 12.31
C GLU A 52 7.84 3.08 11.75
N SER A 53 8.28 2.92 10.50
CA SER A 53 9.15 3.88 9.81
C SER A 53 8.42 5.11 9.23
N SER A 54 7.10 5.21 9.39
CA SER A 54 6.28 6.30 8.88
C SER A 54 5.76 7.17 10.03
N ASP A 55 6.64 8.02 10.58
CA ASP A 55 6.32 8.96 11.66
C ASP A 55 5.13 9.90 11.35
N SER A 56 4.76 10.05 10.07
CA SER A 56 3.64 10.87 9.59
C SER A 56 2.33 10.10 9.41
N TRP A 57 2.30 8.77 9.54
CA TRP A 57 1.08 7.98 9.33
C TRP A 57 0.22 7.89 10.59
N THR A 58 -0.58 8.94 10.80
CA THR A 58 -1.58 8.98 11.88
C THR A 58 -2.95 9.46 11.37
N PRO A 59 -3.51 8.86 10.30
CA PRO A 59 -4.80 9.32 9.79
C PRO A 59 -5.90 9.10 10.82
N SER A 60 -6.82 10.06 10.91
CA SER A 60 -8.13 9.84 11.51
C SER A 60 -8.92 8.81 10.71
N LYS A 61 -10.01 8.29 11.30
CA LYS A 61 -10.90 7.34 10.61
C LYS A 61 -11.44 7.87 9.29
N SER A 62 -11.77 9.17 9.27
CA SER A 62 -12.28 9.84 8.08
C SER A 62 -11.21 9.96 7.00
N GLU A 63 -9.98 10.33 7.38
CA GLU A 63 -8.86 10.43 6.44
C GLU A 63 -8.49 9.07 5.87
N PHE A 64 -8.50 8.03 6.70
CA PHE A 64 -8.26 6.65 6.24
C PHE A 64 -9.30 6.19 5.23
N LEU A 65 -10.58 6.37 5.54
CA LEU A 65 -11.66 5.99 4.63
C LEU A 65 -11.57 6.79 3.32
N GLN A 66 -11.28 8.08 3.41
CA GLN A 66 -11.12 8.94 2.23
C GLN A 66 -9.93 8.51 1.38
N LEU A 67 -8.79 8.17 2.00
CA LEU A 67 -7.65 7.62 1.30
C LEU A 67 -8.02 6.33 0.56
N PHE A 68 -8.71 5.40 1.22
CA PHE A 68 -9.07 4.13 0.61
C PHE A 68 -10.07 4.33 -0.54
N ASN A 69 -11.04 5.24 -0.39
CA ASN A 69 -11.92 5.65 -1.48
C ASN A 69 -11.14 6.25 -2.66
N ASN A 70 -10.20 7.16 -2.39
CA ASN A 70 -9.39 7.79 -3.42
C ASN A 70 -8.54 6.76 -4.16
N LEU A 71 -7.95 5.80 -3.44
CA LEU A 71 -7.21 4.68 -4.01
C LEU A 71 -8.09 3.86 -4.95
N MET A 72 -9.33 3.54 -4.54
CA MET A 72 -10.29 2.81 -5.37
C MET A 72 -10.72 3.61 -6.61
N LEU A 73 -10.93 4.93 -6.47
CA LEU A 73 -11.30 5.84 -7.56
C LEU A 73 -10.17 5.96 -8.61
N GLU A 74 -8.94 6.17 -8.18
CA GLU A 74 -7.77 6.26 -9.06
C GLU A 74 -7.55 4.95 -9.83
N ASN A 75 -7.91 3.82 -9.22
CA ASN A 75 -7.88 2.50 -9.85
C ASN A 75 -9.16 2.17 -10.63
N GLN A 76 -10.13 3.08 -10.74
CA GLN A 76 -11.39 2.86 -11.46
C GLN A 76 -12.19 1.64 -10.95
N LEU A 77 -12.08 1.33 -9.66
CA LEU A 77 -12.78 0.21 -9.01
C LEU A 77 -14.16 0.63 -8.48
N ILE A 78 -14.33 1.92 -8.21
CA ILE A 78 -15.60 2.54 -7.84
C ILE A 78 -15.79 3.82 -8.66
N GLU A 79 -17.05 4.26 -8.79
CA GLU A 79 -17.38 5.54 -9.47
C GLU A 79 -17.57 6.70 -8.48
N THR A 80 -17.94 6.38 -7.24
CA THR A 80 -18.24 7.36 -6.18
C THR A 80 -17.69 6.89 -4.84
N PRO A 81 -17.16 7.80 -4.00
CA PRO A 81 -16.65 7.45 -2.69
C PRO A 81 -17.78 6.99 -1.75
N ASP A 82 -17.50 5.99 -0.92
CA ASP A 82 -18.43 5.53 0.12
C ASP A 82 -18.16 6.21 1.47
N LYS A 83 -19.13 6.16 2.38
CA LYS A 83 -19.05 6.76 3.72
C LYS A 83 -18.80 5.75 4.83
N SER A 84 -18.79 4.45 4.53
CA SER A 84 -18.52 3.37 5.49
C SER A 84 -17.64 2.28 4.87
N LEU A 85 -16.95 1.53 5.75
CA LEU A 85 -16.35 0.27 5.33
C LEU A 85 -17.37 -0.80 4.99
N ASP A 86 -18.63 -0.68 5.45
CA ASP A 86 -19.68 -1.67 5.15
C ASP A 86 -19.87 -1.89 3.64
N TYR A 87 -19.69 -0.84 2.83
CA TYR A 87 -19.70 -0.97 1.38
C TYR A 87 -18.65 -1.97 0.88
N TYR A 88 -17.42 -1.87 1.37
CA TYR A 88 -16.34 -2.78 1.00
C TYR A 88 -16.52 -4.19 1.57
N LYS A 89 -17.31 -4.34 2.63
CA LYS A 89 -17.71 -5.64 3.16
C LYS A 89 -18.67 -6.36 2.22
N GLU A 90 -19.64 -5.62 1.68
CA GLU A 90 -20.60 -6.14 0.70
C GLU A 90 -19.98 -6.30 -0.69
N ASN A 91 -18.90 -5.57 -0.96
CA ASN A 91 -18.17 -5.58 -2.23
C ASN A 91 -16.73 -6.08 -2.05
N GLU A 92 -16.57 -7.18 -1.29
CA GLU A 92 -15.30 -7.88 -1.06
C GLU A 92 -14.43 -8.05 -2.33
N PRO A 93 -14.98 -8.40 -3.52
CA PRO A 93 -14.16 -8.54 -4.72
C PRO A 93 -13.35 -7.30 -5.09
N LEU A 94 -13.82 -6.09 -4.76
CA LEU A 94 -13.07 -4.85 -5.01
C LEU A 94 -11.81 -4.76 -4.15
N VAL A 95 -11.90 -5.21 -2.89
CA VAL A 95 -10.76 -5.25 -1.96
C VAL A 95 -9.71 -6.27 -2.43
N VAL A 96 -10.16 -7.41 -2.96
CA VAL A 96 -9.26 -8.40 -3.59
C VAL A 96 -8.59 -7.80 -4.83
N GLU A 97 -9.35 -7.14 -5.69
CA GLU A 97 -8.84 -6.58 -6.93
C GLU A 97 -7.78 -5.50 -6.71
N ILE A 98 -7.99 -4.57 -5.77
CA ILE A 98 -6.99 -3.54 -5.46
C ILE A 98 -5.71 -4.16 -4.88
N CYS A 99 -5.83 -5.17 -4.02
CA CYS A 99 -4.70 -5.93 -3.49
C CYS A 99 -3.87 -6.56 -4.63
N GLU A 100 -4.51 -7.23 -5.58
CA GLU A 100 -3.82 -7.87 -6.70
C GLU A 100 -3.13 -6.85 -7.61
N ARG A 101 -3.77 -5.72 -7.89
CA ARG A 101 -3.20 -4.65 -8.73
C ARG A 101 -1.94 -4.08 -8.09
N LEU A 102 -2.03 -3.70 -6.82
CA LEU A 102 -0.88 -3.17 -6.07
C LEU A 102 0.24 -4.20 -5.90
N TYR A 103 -0.11 -5.47 -5.71
CA TYR A 103 0.86 -6.57 -5.67
C TYR A 103 1.63 -6.67 -6.99
N LYS A 104 0.93 -6.71 -8.13
CA LYS A 104 1.55 -6.78 -9.46
C LYS A 104 2.45 -5.57 -9.73
N MET A 105 1.99 -4.37 -9.38
CA MET A 105 2.80 -3.15 -9.47
C MET A 105 4.07 -3.26 -8.64
N ARG A 106 3.95 -3.70 -7.38
CA ARG A 106 5.10 -3.84 -6.48
C ARG A 106 6.11 -4.86 -6.99
N ILE A 107 5.66 -6.00 -7.51
CA ILE A 107 6.55 -6.99 -8.12
C ILE A 107 7.29 -6.39 -9.33
N SER A 108 6.60 -5.63 -10.18
CA SER A 108 7.22 -4.94 -11.31
C SER A 108 8.31 -3.95 -10.87
N GLU A 109 8.04 -3.14 -9.85
CA GLU A 109 9.03 -2.21 -9.27
C GLU A 109 10.26 -2.93 -8.72
N LEU A 110 10.06 -4.03 -7.99
CA LEU A 110 11.14 -4.80 -7.40
C LEU A 110 12.01 -5.45 -8.47
N ASN A 111 11.41 -6.03 -9.51
CA ASN A 111 12.14 -6.60 -10.64
C ASN A 111 12.99 -5.53 -11.35
N ALA A 112 12.42 -4.35 -11.62
CA ALA A 112 13.14 -3.25 -12.23
C ALA A 112 14.35 -2.81 -11.39
N LYS A 113 14.18 -2.68 -10.06
CA LYS A 113 15.28 -2.35 -9.14
C LYS A 113 16.36 -3.42 -9.08
N VAL A 114 15.97 -4.70 -9.10
CA VAL A 114 16.91 -5.82 -9.12
C VAL A 114 17.76 -5.77 -10.40
N ASP A 115 17.15 -5.51 -11.55
CA ASP A 115 17.88 -5.45 -12.81
C ASP A 115 18.79 -4.22 -12.91
N GLU A 116 18.35 -3.06 -12.40
CA GLU A 116 19.19 -1.87 -12.25
C GLU A 116 20.41 -2.15 -11.36
N ASN A 117 20.20 -2.82 -10.22
CA ASN A 117 21.28 -3.17 -9.29
C ASN A 117 22.27 -4.16 -9.91
N LYS A 118 21.81 -5.16 -10.67
CA LYS A 118 22.69 -6.07 -11.43
C LYS A 118 23.56 -5.30 -12.43
N LYS A 119 22.97 -4.34 -13.16
CA LYS A 119 23.69 -3.52 -14.13
C LYS A 119 24.78 -2.69 -13.44
N LYS A 120 24.42 -1.96 -12.38
CA LYS A 120 25.37 -1.17 -11.57
C LYS A 120 26.50 -2.02 -10.99
N PHE A 121 26.17 -3.21 -10.48
CA PHE A 121 27.17 -4.14 -9.94
C PHE A 121 28.17 -4.59 -11.03
N ASN A 122 27.68 -4.93 -12.23
CA ASN A 122 28.54 -5.34 -13.34
C ASN A 122 29.46 -4.20 -13.81
N GLU A 123 28.96 -2.97 -13.87
CA GLU A 123 29.75 -1.78 -14.20
C GLU A 123 30.86 -1.54 -13.17
N LEU A 124 30.53 -1.60 -11.88
CA LEU A 124 31.52 -1.46 -10.79
C LEU A 124 32.55 -2.59 -10.80
N LEU A 125 32.10 -3.83 -11.05
CA LEU A 125 33.00 -4.98 -11.15
C LEU A 125 34.01 -4.81 -12.28
N GLN A 126 33.59 -4.23 -13.41
CA GLN A 126 34.47 -3.95 -14.53
C GLN A 126 35.53 -2.91 -14.17
N VAL A 127 35.14 -1.82 -13.50
CA VAL A 127 36.08 -0.79 -13.00
C VAL A 127 37.12 -1.40 -12.06
N VAL A 128 36.70 -2.28 -11.14
CA VAL A 128 37.63 -2.94 -10.21
C VAL A 128 38.61 -3.86 -10.94
N LYS A 129 38.15 -4.61 -11.94
CA LYS A 129 39.03 -5.47 -12.76
C LYS A 129 40.08 -4.65 -13.51
N GLU A 130 39.66 -3.54 -14.13
CA GLU A 130 40.54 -2.65 -14.87
C GLU A 130 41.57 -1.98 -13.96
N ALA A 131 41.19 -1.57 -12.74
CA ALA A 131 42.10 -0.99 -11.76
C ALA A 131 43.08 -2.00 -11.13
N SER A 132 42.78 -3.30 -11.23
CA SER A 132 43.61 -4.40 -10.70
C SER A 132 44.58 -4.99 -11.73
N THR A 133 44.61 -4.43 -12.94
CA THR A 133 45.48 -4.84 -14.06
C THR A 133 46.56 -3.79 -14.28
#